data_AF-A0A9D8XZM0-F1
#
_entry.id   AF-A0A9D8XZM0-F1
#
_cell.length_a   1.000
_cell.length_b   1.000
_cell.length_c   1.000
_cell.angle_alpha   90.00
_cell.angle_beta   90.00
_cell.angle_gamma   90.00
#
_symmetry.space_group_name_H-M   'P 1'
#
loop_
_entity.id
_entity.type
_entity.pdbx_description
1 polymer ?
#
loop_
_entity_poly.entity_id
_entity_poly.type
_entity_poly.pdbx_seq_one_letter_code
_entity_poly.pdbx_strand_id
1 'polypeptide(L)'
;MVDYDEACRAVQDENADPSLLALIAYENPEFGPNVASHPRAYPGLLAWLARFGDEKTKKIIMERIMTESIPLSPSAFKQEEGPLYTPEQVMEVKDAMIQHDIAQNFPELRKYLAQNPNCYPELLEWFEGLDDPEVQEALQKRKGEASPTL
;
A
#
# COMPACT_ATOMS: atom_id res chain seq x y z
N MET A 1 -11.00 14.17 11.16
CA MET A 1 -12.23 14.96 10.98
C MET A 1 -11.96 16.01 9.95
N VAL A 2 -12.20 15.66 8.69
CA VAL A 2 -12.20 16.60 7.58
C VAL A 2 -13.42 17.50 7.73
N ASP A 3 -13.19 18.82 7.78
CA ASP A 3 -14.24 19.81 7.80
C ASP A 3 -15.10 19.76 6.53
N TYR A 4 -16.38 20.05 6.65
CA TYR A 4 -17.33 20.00 5.52
C TYR A 4 -16.90 20.89 4.33
N ASP A 5 -16.37 22.08 4.62
CA ASP A 5 -15.84 23.00 3.60
C ASP A 5 -14.63 22.41 2.86
N GLU A 6 -13.72 21.77 3.61
CA GLU A 6 -12.55 21.10 3.06
C GLU A 6 -12.95 19.88 2.22
N ALA A 7 -13.93 19.10 2.69
CA ALA A 7 -14.50 18.00 1.93
C ALA A 7 -15.12 18.48 0.61
N CYS A 8 -15.88 19.58 0.64
CA CYS A 8 -16.50 20.18 -0.55
C CYS A 8 -15.44 20.62 -1.57
N ARG A 9 -14.37 21.28 -1.10
CA ARG A 9 -13.26 21.70 -1.95
C ARG A 9 -12.54 20.50 -2.56
N ALA A 10 -12.25 19.49 -1.76
CA ALA A 10 -11.53 18.30 -2.19
C ALA A 10 -12.32 17.46 -3.21
N VAL A 11 -13.62 17.26 -3.04
CA VAL A 11 -14.40 16.50 -4.05
C VAL A 11 -14.61 17.24 -5.36
N GLN A 12 -14.35 18.55 -5.39
CA GLN A 12 -14.41 19.39 -6.60
C GLN A 12 -13.06 19.53 -7.29
N ASP A 13 -11.96 19.28 -6.57
CA ASP A 13 -10.61 19.39 -7.11
C ASP A 13 -10.26 18.15 -7.94
N GLU A 14 -10.16 18.31 -9.26
CA GLU A 14 -9.80 17.25 -10.19
C GLU A 14 -8.49 16.53 -9.85
N ASN A 15 -7.58 17.18 -9.11
CA ASN A 15 -6.29 16.66 -8.68
C ASN A 15 -6.26 16.26 -7.19
N ALA A 16 -7.42 16.20 -6.54
CA ALA A 16 -7.52 15.86 -5.12
C ALA A 16 -6.77 14.58 -4.77
N ASP A 17 -6.15 14.60 -3.61
CA ASP A 17 -5.42 13.46 -3.10
C ASP A 17 -6.37 12.24 -2.94
N PRO A 18 -6.06 11.08 -3.52
CA PRO A 18 -6.92 9.89 -3.43
C PRO A 18 -7.17 9.42 -1.99
N SER A 19 -6.20 9.59 -1.09
CA SER A 19 -6.34 9.22 0.31
C SER A 19 -7.25 10.19 1.04
N LEU A 20 -7.20 11.48 0.70
CA LEU A 20 -8.16 12.47 1.19
C LEU A 20 -9.60 12.14 0.74
N LEU A 21 -9.80 11.72 -0.51
CA LEU A 21 -11.13 11.28 -1.00
C LEU A 21 -11.66 10.07 -0.23
N ALA A 22 -10.80 9.09 0.10
CA ALA A 22 -11.16 7.94 0.91
C ALA A 22 -11.55 8.36 2.34
N LEU A 23 -10.80 9.28 2.93
CA LEU A 23 -11.10 9.83 4.25
C LEU A 23 -12.43 10.59 4.26
N ILE A 24 -12.71 11.41 3.24
CA ILE A 24 -13.98 12.13 3.07
C ILE A 24 -15.14 11.14 2.95
N ALA A 25 -15.00 10.09 2.14
CA ALA A 25 -16.03 9.07 1.99
C ALA A 25 -16.34 8.34 3.31
N TYR A 26 -15.33 8.16 4.16
CA TYR A 26 -15.47 7.52 5.46
C TYR A 26 -16.07 8.45 6.53
N GLU A 27 -15.56 9.68 6.65
CA GLU A 27 -16.01 10.64 7.67
C GLU A 27 -17.32 11.33 7.30
N ASN A 28 -17.57 11.53 6.01
CA ASN A 28 -18.72 12.25 5.49
C ASN A 28 -19.43 11.42 4.38
N PRO A 29 -20.25 10.42 4.75
CA PRO A 29 -20.88 9.52 3.78
C PRO A 29 -21.79 10.23 2.77
N GLU A 30 -22.29 11.42 3.11
CA GLU A 30 -23.06 12.29 2.20
C GLU A 30 -22.29 12.69 0.93
N PHE A 31 -20.95 12.71 0.98
CA PHE A 31 -20.10 12.97 -0.18
C PHE A 31 -19.83 11.72 -1.02
N GLY A 32 -20.28 10.54 -0.60
CA GLY A 32 -20.12 9.28 -1.34
C GLY A 32 -20.43 9.38 -2.84
N PRO A 33 -21.54 10.01 -3.27
CA PRO A 33 -21.85 10.22 -4.68
C PRO A 33 -20.82 11.08 -5.42
N ASN A 34 -20.28 12.12 -4.77
CA ASN A 34 -19.28 13.01 -5.37
C ASN A 34 -17.93 12.30 -5.49
N VAL A 35 -17.54 11.56 -4.45
CA VAL A 35 -16.33 10.72 -4.46
C VAL A 35 -16.44 9.63 -5.52
N ALA A 36 -17.60 8.97 -5.65
CA ALA A 36 -17.84 7.96 -6.67
C ALA A 36 -17.69 8.49 -8.11
N SER A 37 -18.09 9.74 -8.37
CA SER A 37 -17.93 10.39 -9.67
C SER A 37 -16.51 10.91 -9.92
N HIS A 38 -15.65 10.93 -8.90
CA HIS A 38 -14.35 11.59 -8.98
C HIS A 38 -13.34 10.79 -9.84
N PRO A 39 -12.62 11.42 -10.79
CA PRO A 39 -11.64 10.70 -11.64
C PRO A 39 -10.49 10.08 -10.83
N ARG A 40 -10.12 10.69 -9.70
CA ARG A 40 -9.08 10.18 -8.79
C ARG A 40 -9.56 9.13 -7.79
N ALA A 41 -10.86 8.80 -7.78
CA ALA A 41 -11.35 7.70 -6.96
C ALA A 41 -10.87 6.37 -7.54
N TYR A 42 -9.95 5.74 -6.82
CA TYR A 42 -9.33 4.50 -7.25
C TYR A 42 -10.31 3.31 -7.17
N PRO A 43 -10.05 2.21 -7.90
CA PRO A 43 -10.96 1.07 -7.98
C PRO A 43 -11.33 0.46 -6.61
N GLY A 44 -10.41 0.50 -5.65
CA GLY A 44 -10.63 0.08 -4.27
C GLY A 44 -11.69 0.87 -3.54
N LEU A 45 -11.60 2.19 -3.62
CA LEU A 45 -12.57 3.11 -3.03
C LEU A 45 -13.95 2.94 -3.70
N LEU A 46 -13.99 2.79 -5.02
CA LEU A 46 -15.23 2.51 -5.74
C LEU A 46 -15.83 1.16 -5.33
N ALA A 47 -15.03 0.12 -5.14
CA ALA A 47 -15.50 -1.17 -4.62
C ALA A 47 -16.06 -1.04 -3.19
N TRP A 48 -15.47 -0.17 -2.36
CA TRP A 48 -16.00 0.16 -1.04
C TRP A 48 -17.40 0.72 -1.13
N LEU A 49 -17.53 1.75 -1.94
CA LEU A 49 -18.72 2.57 -2.01
C LEU A 49 -19.83 1.77 -2.67
N ALA A 50 -19.50 0.86 -3.60
CA ALA A 50 -20.42 -0.12 -4.15
C ALA A 50 -20.97 -1.08 -3.08
N ARG A 51 -20.15 -1.41 -2.07
CA ARG A 51 -20.51 -2.33 -0.97
C ARG A 51 -21.27 -1.64 0.16
N PHE A 52 -20.73 -0.54 0.67
CA PHE A 52 -21.16 0.13 1.91
C PHE A 52 -21.85 1.48 1.70
N GLY A 53 -21.67 2.13 0.55
CA GLY A 53 -22.29 3.42 0.26
C GLY A 53 -23.81 3.32 0.00
N ASP A 54 -24.47 4.47 -0.10
CA ASP A 54 -25.91 4.57 -0.40
C ASP A 54 -26.26 4.16 -1.85
N GLU A 55 -27.56 3.93 -2.11
CA GLU A 55 -28.05 3.50 -3.43
C GLU A 55 -27.66 4.44 -4.57
N LYS A 56 -27.67 5.76 -4.31
CA LYS A 56 -27.23 6.78 -5.27
C LYS A 56 -25.77 6.58 -5.66
N THR A 57 -24.91 6.37 -4.67
CA THR A 57 -23.48 6.11 -4.84
C THR A 57 -23.24 4.84 -5.65
N LYS A 58 -23.95 3.75 -5.32
CA LYS A 58 -23.87 2.49 -6.06
C LYS A 58 -24.26 2.64 -7.53
N LYS A 59 -25.30 3.42 -7.81
CA LYS A 59 -25.77 3.66 -9.19
C LYS A 59 -24.70 4.38 -10.03
N ILE A 60 -24.08 5.42 -9.48
CA ILE A 60 -22.99 6.16 -10.14
C ILE A 60 -21.82 5.22 -10.43
N ILE A 61 -21.43 4.42 -9.45
CA ILE A 61 -20.30 3.48 -9.60
C ILE A 61 -20.61 2.45 -10.68
N MET A 62 -21.81 1.87 -10.67
CA MET A 62 -22.24 0.90 -11.67
C MET A 62 -22.21 1.48 -13.09
N GLU A 63 -22.64 2.73 -13.26
CA GLU A 63 -22.56 3.44 -14.53
C GLU A 63 -21.10 3.63 -14.96
N ARG A 64 -20.24 4.12 -14.07
CA ARG A 64 -18.80 4.29 -14.36
C ARG A 64 -18.10 2.98 -14.70
N ILE A 65 -18.40 1.89 -14.01
CA ILE A 65 -17.82 0.58 -14.33
C ILE A 65 -18.25 0.13 -15.73
N MET A 66 -19.50 0.34 -16.09
CA MET A 66 -20.01 -0.03 -17.41
C MET A 66 -19.41 0.84 -18.52
N THR A 67 -19.16 2.12 -18.24
CA THR A 67 -18.59 3.07 -19.20
C THR A 67 -17.06 2.96 -19.33
N GLU A 68 -16.35 2.86 -18.21
CA GLU A 68 -14.88 2.92 -18.12
C GLU A 68 -14.23 1.54 -17.91
N SER A 69 -15.02 0.46 -17.83
CA SER A 69 -14.54 -0.91 -17.63
C SER A 69 -13.64 -1.08 -16.40
N ILE A 70 -14.04 -0.46 -15.28
CA ILE A 70 -13.27 -0.43 -14.02
C ILE A 70 -13.38 -1.80 -13.31
N PRO A 71 -12.25 -2.47 -12.98
CA PRO A 71 -12.31 -3.72 -12.25
C PRO A 71 -12.65 -3.49 -10.77
N LEU A 72 -13.90 -3.78 -10.37
CA LEU A 72 -14.27 -3.90 -8.96
C LEU A 72 -13.73 -5.20 -8.37
N SER A 73 -12.44 -5.24 -8.07
CA SER A 73 -11.88 -6.38 -7.34
C SER A 73 -12.09 -6.16 -5.83
N PRO A 74 -12.62 -7.14 -5.07
CA PRO A 74 -12.70 -7.04 -3.60
C PRO A 74 -11.31 -6.90 -2.95
N SER A 75 -10.24 -7.25 -3.68
CA SER A 75 -8.85 -7.02 -3.27
C SER A 75 -8.32 -5.63 -3.59
N ALA A 76 -9.09 -4.77 -4.28
CA ALA A 76 -8.68 -3.40 -4.59
C ALA A 76 -8.70 -2.49 -3.34
N PHE A 77 -9.26 -2.95 -2.22
CA PHE A 77 -9.11 -2.29 -0.91
C PHE A 77 -7.72 -2.33 -0.30
N LYS A 78 -6.79 -3.03 -0.94
CA LYS A 78 -5.38 -2.73 -0.71
C LYS A 78 -5.17 -1.31 -1.20
N GLN A 79 -5.18 -0.37 -0.26
CA GLN A 79 -4.46 0.90 -0.33
C GLN A 79 -3.42 0.81 -1.46
N GLU A 80 -3.63 1.55 -2.55
CA GLU A 80 -2.66 1.68 -3.65
C GLU A 80 -1.45 2.52 -3.21
N GLU A 81 -1.00 2.29 -1.99
CA GLU A 81 0.36 2.53 -1.62
C GLU A 81 1.11 1.43 -2.36
N GLY A 82 2.22 1.74 -3.03
CA GLY A 82 3.16 0.69 -3.40
C GLY A 82 3.60 -0.10 -2.16
N PRO A 83 4.64 -0.94 -2.24
CA PRO A 83 5.28 -1.39 -1.01
C PRO A 83 5.50 -0.16 -0.10
N LEU A 84 4.93 -0.19 1.12
CA LEU A 84 4.99 0.92 2.11
C LEU A 84 6.43 1.38 2.35
N TYR A 85 7.37 0.49 2.02
CA TYR A 85 8.79 0.70 2.08
C TYR A 85 9.39 0.46 0.70
N THR A 86 10.06 1.46 0.16
CA THR A 86 10.85 1.27 -1.07
C THR A 86 12.11 0.43 -0.77
N PRO A 87 12.71 -0.23 -1.77
CA PRO A 87 13.97 -0.96 -1.60
C PRO A 87 15.07 -0.14 -0.92
N GLU A 88 15.14 1.15 -1.25
CA GLU A 88 16.09 2.10 -0.67
C GLU A 88 15.83 2.29 0.83
N GLN A 89 14.57 2.54 1.21
CA GLN A 89 14.22 2.68 2.63
C GLN A 89 14.50 1.41 3.42
N VAL A 90 14.19 0.24 2.85
CA VAL A 90 14.44 -1.05 3.49
C VAL A 90 15.92 -1.26 3.83
N MET A 91 16.83 -0.77 2.97
CA MET A 91 18.27 -0.83 3.20
C MET A 91 18.78 0.19 4.23
N GLU A 92 17.99 1.22 4.54
CA GLU A 92 18.32 2.25 5.52
C GLU A 92 17.64 2.05 6.89
N VAL A 93 16.61 1.20 6.96
CA VAL A 93 15.87 0.93 8.20
C VAL A 93 16.82 0.39 9.27
N LYS A 94 16.82 1.02 10.45
CA LYS A 94 17.62 0.60 11.62
C LYS A 94 16.77 -0.04 12.71
N ASP A 95 15.48 0.25 12.75
CA ASP A 95 14.56 -0.26 13.75
C ASP A 95 14.24 -1.74 13.53
N ALA A 96 14.60 -2.58 14.51
CA ALA A 96 14.37 -4.02 14.45
C ALA A 96 12.87 -4.37 14.30
N MET A 97 11.99 -3.62 14.97
CA MET A 97 10.54 -3.80 14.81
C MET A 97 10.07 -3.57 13.38
N ILE A 98 10.56 -2.51 12.73
CA ILE A 98 10.18 -2.18 11.36
C ILE A 98 10.76 -3.22 10.39
N GLN A 99 12.01 -3.64 10.58
CA GLN A 99 12.61 -4.71 9.79
C GLN A 99 11.81 -6.02 9.91
N HIS A 100 11.36 -6.38 11.12
CA HIS A 100 10.54 -7.58 11.33
C HIS A 100 9.19 -7.48 10.62
N ASP A 101 8.49 -6.35 10.77
CA ASP A 101 7.21 -6.11 10.13
C ASP A 101 7.31 -6.19 8.60
N ILE A 102 8.34 -5.55 8.03
CA ILE A 102 8.63 -5.61 6.59
C ILE A 102 8.85 -7.06 6.16
N ALA A 103 9.63 -7.83 6.91
CA ALA A 103 9.90 -9.23 6.59
C ALA A 103 8.62 -10.09 6.63
N GLN A 104 7.71 -9.84 7.57
CA GLN A 104 6.45 -10.59 7.68
C GLN A 104 5.46 -10.22 6.57
N ASN A 105 5.23 -8.92 6.35
CA ASN A 105 4.18 -8.41 5.46
C ASN A 105 4.61 -8.28 3.99
N PHE A 106 5.91 -8.07 3.72
CA PHE A 106 6.44 -7.77 2.39
C PHE A 106 7.55 -8.76 1.98
N PRO A 107 7.18 -9.97 1.52
CA PRO A 107 8.14 -10.99 1.12
C PRO A 107 9.08 -10.51 0.00
N GLU A 108 8.59 -9.69 -0.92
CA GLU A 108 9.37 -9.09 -2.01
C GLU A 108 10.49 -8.17 -1.54
N LEU A 109 10.38 -7.62 -0.33
CA LEU A 109 11.37 -6.71 0.26
C LEU A 109 12.43 -7.42 1.10
N ARG A 110 12.25 -8.71 1.41
CA ARG A 110 13.17 -9.48 2.25
C ARG A 110 14.60 -9.52 1.71
N LYS A 111 14.76 -9.61 0.39
CA LYS A 111 16.08 -9.57 -0.26
C LYS A 111 16.83 -8.25 -0.03
N TYR A 112 16.10 -7.14 0.10
CA TYR A 112 16.71 -5.85 0.45
C TYR A 112 17.03 -5.75 1.94
N LEU A 113 16.18 -6.32 2.82
CA LEU A 113 16.49 -6.44 4.24
C LEU A 113 17.74 -7.30 4.50
N ALA A 114 17.91 -8.41 3.79
CA ALA A 114 19.08 -9.27 3.92
C ALA A 114 20.38 -8.54 3.53
N GLN A 115 20.31 -7.63 2.55
CA GLN A 115 21.41 -6.76 2.12
C GLN A 115 21.65 -5.57 3.08
N ASN A 116 20.67 -5.20 3.91
CA ASN A 116 20.79 -4.04 4.80
C ASN A 116 21.90 -4.27 5.84
N PRO A 117 22.96 -3.44 5.90
CA PRO A 117 24.05 -3.61 6.85
C PRO A 117 23.60 -3.51 8.32
N ASN A 118 22.51 -2.79 8.60
CA ASN A 118 21.89 -2.63 9.92
C ASN A 118 20.84 -3.71 10.23
N CYS A 119 20.66 -4.71 9.36
CA CYS A 119 19.77 -5.83 9.62
C CYS A 119 20.20 -6.58 10.89
N TYR A 120 19.28 -6.77 11.84
CA TYR A 120 19.62 -7.41 13.12
C TYR A 120 19.82 -8.93 12.96
N PRO A 121 20.69 -9.55 13.78
CA PRO A 121 21.12 -10.94 13.59
C PRO A 121 19.99 -11.97 13.64
N GLU A 122 19.02 -11.82 14.55
CA GLU A 122 17.89 -12.77 14.65
C GLU A 122 17.03 -12.79 13.36
N LEU A 123 16.93 -11.67 12.64
CA LEU A 123 16.20 -11.64 11.36
C LEU A 123 16.97 -12.35 10.26
N LEU A 124 18.30 -12.25 10.28
CA LEU A 124 19.17 -12.98 9.36
C LEU A 124 19.06 -14.49 9.59
N GLU A 125 19.05 -14.94 10.84
CA GLU A 125 18.82 -16.36 11.19
C GLU A 125 17.44 -16.84 10.71
N TRP A 126 16.42 -16.01 10.87
CA TRP A 126 15.10 -16.33 10.34
C TRP A 126 15.11 -16.45 8.81
N PHE A 127 15.79 -15.54 8.12
CA PHE A 127 15.97 -15.59 6.67
C PHE A 127 16.72 -16.84 6.20
N GLU A 128 17.70 -17.34 6.97
CA GLU A 128 18.40 -18.58 6.64
C GLU A 128 17.49 -19.81 6.66
N GLY A 129 16.45 -19.80 7.50
CA GLY A 129 15.42 -20.83 7.55
C GLY A 129 14.35 -20.72 6.46
N LEU A 130 14.33 -19.64 5.68
CA LEU A 130 13.41 -19.48 4.56
C LEU A 130 13.95 -20.19 3.31
N ASP A 131 13.11 -21.00 2.68
CA ASP A 131 13.34 -21.61 1.36
C ASP A 131 13.11 -20.59 0.23
N ASP A 132 13.73 -19.41 0.36
CA ASP A 132 13.58 -18.30 -0.59
C ASP A 132 14.91 -18.00 -1.32
N PRO A 133 15.00 -18.27 -2.63
CA PRO A 133 16.26 -18.18 -3.36
C PRO A 133 16.79 -16.74 -3.46
N GLU A 134 15.93 -15.73 -3.51
CA GLU A 134 16.37 -14.33 -3.61
C GLU A 134 17.00 -13.85 -2.29
N VAL A 135 16.40 -14.25 -1.16
CA VAL A 135 16.92 -13.94 0.17
C VAL A 135 18.24 -14.68 0.43
N GLN A 136 18.33 -15.96 0.05
CA GLN A 136 19.55 -16.75 0.19
C GLN A 136 20.71 -16.17 -0.63
N GLU A 137 20.47 -15.71 -1.86
CA GLU A 137 21.50 -15.06 -2.67
C GLU A 137 22.02 -13.77 -2.01
N ALA A 138 21.10 -12.95 -1.50
CA ALA A 138 21.45 -11.72 -0.77
C ALA A 138 22.29 -12.01 0.48
N LEU A 139 21.92 -13.02 1.27
CA LEU A 139 22.69 -13.46 2.44
C LEU A 139 24.08 -13.99 2.05
N GLN A 140 24.18 -14.75 0.96
CA GLN A 140 25.46 -15.27 0.48
C GLN A 140 26.39 -14.14 0.02
N LYS A 141 25.88 -13.15 -0.71
CA LYS A 141 26.67 -11.95 -1.08
C LYS A 141 27.24 -11.27 0.17
N ARG A 142 26.40 -11.06 1.19
CA ARG A 142 26.83 -10.45 2.47
C ARG A 142 27.92 -11.26 3.18
N LYS A 143 27.77 -12.59 3.27
CA LYS A 143 28.77 -13.47 3.90
C LYS A 143 30.09 -13.52 3.12
N GLY A 144 30.01 -13.47 1.79
CA GLY A 144 31.17 -13.38 0.90
C GLY A 144 31.96 -12.09 1.08
N GLU A 145 31.28 -10.95 1.25
CA GLU A 145 31.93 -9.64 1.45
C GLU A 145 32.48 -9.46 2.88
N ALA A 146 31.86 -10.05 3.89
CA ALA A 146 32.35 -10.04 5.27
C ALA A 146 33.62 -10.88 5.49
N SER A 147 34.09 -11.59 4.46
CA SER A 147 35.30 -12.42 4.51
C SER A 147 36.40 -11.92 3.57
N PRO A 148 37.24 -10.96 4.00
CA PRO A 148 38.60 -10.92 3.51
C PRO A 148 39.57 -11.04 4.71
N THR A 149 40.25 -12.19 4.82
CA THR A 149 41.68 -12.34 5.17
C THR A 149 41.95 -13.79 5.56
N LEU A 150 42.47 -14.57 4.61
CA LEU A 150 43.75 -15.30 4.74
C LEU A 150 44.18 -15.85 3.37
#